data_AF-A0A7V9DVL3-F1
#
_entry.id   AF-A0A7V9DVL3-F1
#
_cell.length_a   1.000
_cell.length_b   1.000
_cell.length_c   1.000
_cell.angle_alpha   90.00
_cell.angle_beta   90.00
_cell.angle_gamma   90.00
#
_symmetry.space_group_name_H-M   'P 1'
#
loop_
_entity.id
_entity.type
_entity.pdbx_description
1 polymer ?
#
loop_
_entity_poly.entity_id
_entity_poly.type
_entity_poly.pdbx_seq_one_letter_code
_entity_poly.pdbx_strand_id
1 'polypeptide(L)'
;NQYASLSGRASVVRDQALVDRLWKEAWKIWFPKGKTDPSIAMLKFSAQDGEYWDNAGAQGLKFAFEATKAYIKGETPKEDAKQHAKLDL
;
A
#
# COMPACT_ATOMS: atom_id res chain seq x y z
N ASN A 1 5.60 -7.77 10.16
CA ASN A 1 5.01 -6.48 9.75
C ASN A 1 5.14 -6.31 8.25
N GLN A 2 4.19 -5.63 7.62
CA GLN A 2 4.18 -5.32 6.19
C GLN A 2 4.06 -3.81 6.00
N TYR A 3 4.92 -3.25 5.17
CA TYR A 3 4.96 -1.83 4.84
C TYR A 3 5.08 -1.65 3.33
N ALA A 4 4.46 -0.60 2.80
CA ALA A 4 4.63 -0.19 1.41
C ALA A 4 4.67 1.34 1.34
N SER A 5 5.53 1.85 0.45
CA SER A 5 5.63 3.25 0.06
C SER A 5 5.42 3.32 -1.44
N LEU A 6 4.52 4.20 -1.90
CA LEU A 6 4.22 4.40 -3.31
C LEU A 6 4.37 5.87 -3.66
N SER A 7 5.02 6.15 -4.79
CA SER A 7 5.10 7.48 -5.39
C SER A 7 4.35 7.48 -6.71
N GLY A 8 3.64 8.58 -6.99
CA GLY A 8 2.83 8.69 -8.19
C GLY A 8 1.94 9.91 -8.19
N ARG A 9 0.97 9.95 -9.10
CA ARG A 9 0.07 11.09 -9.28
C ARG A 9 -1.33 10.80 -8.78
N ALA A 10 -1.84 11.69 -7.93
CA ALA A 10 -3.24 11.71 -7.54
C ALA A 10 -4.02 12.70 -8.43
N SER A 11 -5.25 12.34 -8.77
CA SER A 11 -6.17 13.19 -9.50
C SER A 11 -7.59 13.04 -8.94
N VAL A 12 -8.37 14.10 -9.05
CA VAL A 12 -9.80 14.06 -8.72
C VAL A 12 -10.57 13.61 -9.95
N VAL A 13 -11.43 12.61 -9.78
CA VAL A 13 -12.29 12.06 -10.84
C VAL A 13 -13.74 12.13 -10.39
N ARG A 14 -14.62 12.57 -11.30
CA ARG A 14 -16.08 12.52 -11.12
C ARG A 14 -16.65 11.50 -12.10
N ASP A 15 -16.86 10.29 -11.60
CA ASP A 15 -17.36 9.15 -12.39
C ASP A 15 -18.44 8.44 -11.57
N GLN A 16 -19.70 8.58 -11.98
CA GLN A 16 -20.83 7.98 -11.28
C GLN A 16 -20.79 6.45 -11.33
N ALA A 17 -20.29 5.86 -12.41
CA ALA A 17 -20.20 4.39 -12.51
C ALA A 17 -19.22 3.81 -11.49
N LEU A 18 -18.11 4.52 -11.23
CA LEU A 18 -17.18 4.15 -10.17
C LEU A 18 -17.79 4.32 -8.77
N VAL A 19 -18.53 5.40 -8.54
CA VAL A 19 -19.25 5.60 -7.28
C VAL A 19 -20.24 4.46 -7.07
N ASP A 20 -21.05 4.13 -8.09
CA ASP A 20 -22.07 3.09 -7.98
C ASP A 20 -21.47 1.71 -7.69
N ARG A 21 -20.31 1.40 -8.29
CA ARG A 21 -19.56 0.16 -8.11
C ARG A 21 -18.88 0.05 -6.74
N LEU A 22 -18.29 1.14 -6.24
CA LEU A 22 -17.48 1.12 -5.02
C LEU A 22 -18.26 1.49 -3.76
N TRP A 23 -19.47 2.01 -3.92
CA TRP A 23 -20.31 2.48 -2.82
C TRP A 23 -20.51 1.42 -1.74
N LYS A 24 -20.46 1.87 -0.49
CA LYS A 24 -20.88 1.09 0.69
C LYS A 24 -21.96 1.87 1.42
N GLU A 25 -23.03 1.21 1.84
CA GLU A 25 -24.14 1.86 2.55
C GLU A 25 -23.71 2.64 3.80
N ALA A 26 -22.64 2.20 4.46
CA ALA A 26 -22.04 2.92 5.59
C ALA A 26 -21.59 4.35 5.26
N TRP A 27 -21.32 4.68 3.99
CA TRP A 27 -20.92 6.02 3.58
C TRP A 27 -22.05 7.05 3.58
N LYS A 28 -23.31 6.59 3.64
CA LYS A 28 -24.49 7.49 3.69
C LYS A 28 -24.50 8.42 4.91
N ILE A 29 -23.76 8.07 5.97
CA ILE A 29 -23.56 8.94 7.14
C ILE A 29 -22.81 10.23 6.76
N TRP A 30 -21.86 10.14 5.81
CA TRP A 30 -21.06 11.26 5.33
C TRP A 30 -21.70 11.94 4.10
N PHE A 31 -22.46 11.18 3.32
CA PHE A 31 -23.15 11.65 2.11
C PHE A 31 -24.65 11.30 2.20
N PRO A 32 -25.46 12.10 2.92
CA PRO A 32 -26.86 11.78 3.20
C PRO A 32 -27.74 11.64 1.95
N LYS A 33 -27.37 12.30 0.85
CA LYS A 33 -28.05 12.17 -0.45
C LYS A 33 -27.70 10.88 -1.19
N GLY A 34 -26.81 10.06 -0.62
CA GLY A 34 -26.41 8.76 -1.15
C GLY A 34 -25.46 8.87 -2.33
N LYS A 35 -25.52 7.88 -3.22
CA LYS A 35 -24.61 7.72 -4.36
C LYS A 35 -24.57 8.92 -5.32
N THR A 36 -25.63 9.72 -5.36
CA THR A 36 -25.77 10.88 -6.25
C THR A 36 -25.46 12.21 -5.56
N ASP A 37 -24.89 12.18 -4.35
CA ASP A 37 -24.50 13.41 -3.66
C ASP A 37 -23.43 14.16 -4.47
N PRO A 38 -23.69 15.43 -4.87
CA PRO A 38 -22.78 16.18 -5.75
C PRO A 38 -21.46 16.55 -5.09
N SER A 39 -21.35 16.39 -3.76
CA SER A 39 -20.12 16.58 -3.00
C SER A 39 -19.15 15.40 -3.08
N ILE A 40 -19.62 14.24 -3.57
CA ILE A 40 -18.75 13.07 -3.77
C ILE A 40 -17.75 13.37 -4.88
N ALA A 41 -16.48 13.10 -4.58
CA ALA A 41 -15.39 13.11 -5.54
C ALA A 41 -14.47 11.91 -5.26
N MET A 42 -13.98 11.28 -6.33
CA MET A 42 -13.09 10.12 -6.22
C MET A 42 -11.65 10.58 -6.38
N LEU A 43 -10.74 10.09 -5.55
CA LEU A 43 -9.31 10.24 -5.75
C LEU A 43 -8.78 9.03 -6.50
N LYS A 44 -8.29 9.24 -7.71
CA LYS A 44 -7.54 8.24 -8.48
C LYS A 44 -6.05 8.48 -8.26
N PHE A 45 -5.39 7.54 -7.60
CA PHE A 45 -3.94 7.49 -7.51
C PHE A 45 -3.39 6.54 -8.57
N SER A 46 -2.47 7.03 -9.40
CA SER A 46 -1.72 6.22 -10.37
C SER A 46 -0.28 6.14 -9.88
N ALA A 47 0.08 4.99 -9.31
CA ALA A 47 1.43 4.72 -8.84
C ALA A 47 2.39 4.68 -10.04
N GLN A 48 3.62 5.12 -9.82
CA GLN A 48 4.71 5.09 -10.80
C GLN A 48 5.90 4.35 -10.21
N ASP A 49 6.17 4.55 -8.92
CA ASP A 49 7.23 3.86 -8.20
C ASP A 49 6.68 3.27 -6.90
N GLY A 50 7.24 2.15 -6.47
CA GLY A 50 6.88 1.50 -5.23
C GLY A 50 8.05 0.83 -4.53
N GLU A 51 8.01 0.81 -3.20
CA GLU A 51 8.94 0.06 -2.37
C GLU A 51 8.14 -0.64 -1.27
N TYR A 52 8.43 -1.91 -1.00
CA TYR A 52 7.75 -2.66 0.05
C TYR A 52 8.74 -3.36 0.96
N TRP A 53 8.31 -3.60 2.20
CA TRP A 53 9.02 -4.41 3.19
C TRP A 53 8.04 -5.41 3.80
N ASP A 54 8.25 -6.70 3.53
CA ASP A 54 7.49 -7.80 4.10
C ASP A 54 8.34 -8.65 5.03
N ASN A 55 8.17 -8.40 6.32
CA ASN A 55 8.71 -9.19 7.41
C ASN A 55 7.58 -9.84 8.23
N ALA A 56 6.46 -10.20 7.59
CA ALA A 56 5.40 -10.97 8.24
C ALA A 56 5.74 -12.47 8.31
N GLY A 57 5.20 -13.14 9.34
CA GLY A 57 5.32 -14.59 9.51
C GLY A 57 6.76 -15.10 9.52
N ALA A 58 6.99 -16.20 8.80
CA ALA A 58 8.30 -16.87 8.74
C ALA A 58 9.42 -15.99 8.16
N GLN A 59 9.10 -14.98 7.35
CA GLN A 59 10.10 -14.07 6.79
C GLN A 59 10.71 -13.17 7.86
N GLY A 60 9.93 -12.73 8.85
CA GLY A 60 10.46 -11.96 9.98
C GLY A 60 11.42 -12.76 10.85
N LEU A 61 11.14 -14.06 11.07
CA LEU A 61 12.05 -14.95 11.81
C LEU A 61 13.36 -15.19 11.06
N LYS A 62 13.31 -15.39 9.73
CA LYS A 62 14.51 -15.51 8.90
C LYS A 62 15.34 -14.23 8.93
N PHE A 63 14.69 -13.07 8.82
CA PHE A 63 15.37 -11.77 8.91
C PHE A 63 16.09 -11.61 10.25
N ALA A 64 15.43 -11.93 11.37
CA ALA A 64 16.05 -11.84 12.70
C ALA A 64 17.27 -12.78 12.85
N PHE A 65 17.19 -13.99 12.31
CA PHE A 65 18.31 -14.93 12.31
C PHE A 65 19.49 -14.43 11.48
N GLU A 66 19.26 -13.99 10.24
CA GLU A 66 20.30 -13.43 9.37
C GLU A 66 20.90 -12.14 9.95
N ALA A 67 20.09 -11.27 10.56
CA ALA A 67 20.56 -10.07 11.24
C ALA A 67 21.50 -10.40 12.41
N THR A 68 21.15 -11.40 13.23
CA THR A 68 21.99 -11.86 14.35
C THR A 68 23.32 -12.42 13.84
N LYS A 69 23.28 -13.24 12.79
CA LYS A 69 24.47 -13.83 12.16
C LYS A 69 25.38 -12.75 11.56
N ALA A 70 24.81 -11.75 10.91
CA ALA A 70 25.53 -10.61 10.33
C ALA A 70 26.20 -9.77 11.43
N TYR A 71 25.50 -9.50 12.53
CA TYR A 71 26.05 -8.80 13.70
C TYR A 71 27.28 -9.50 14.27
N ILE A 72 27.23 -10.82 14.45
CA ILE A 72 28.36 -11.62 14.96
C ILE A 72 29.54 -11.58 13.99
N LYS A 73 29.28 -11.54 12.68
CA LYS A 73 30.31 -11.53 11.63
C LYS A 73 30.85 -10.14 11.30
N GLY A 74 30.23 -9.07 11.79
CA GLY A 74 30.54 -7.70 11.37
C GLY A 74 30.17 -7.40 9.92
N GLU A 75 29.20 -8.12 9.36
CA GLU A 75 28.73 -7.97 7.99
C GLU A 75 27.34 -7.30 7.96
N THR A 76 26.90 -6.83 6.79
CA THR A 76 25.51 -6.40 6.58
C THR A 76 24.64 -7.59 6.14
N PRO A 77 23.40 -7.70 6.64
CA PRO A 77 22.44 -8.70 6.14
C PRO A 77 22.22 -8.51 4.63
N LYS A 78 22.13 -9.61 3.89
CA LYS A 78 21.85 -9.56 2.45
C LYS A 78 20.41 -9.15 2.20
N GLU A 79 20.18 -8.32 1.20
CA GLU A 79 18.83 -8.02 0.72
C GLU A 79 18.19 -9.27 0.10
N ASP A 80 16.93 -9.54 0.47
CA ASP A 80 16.10 -10.59 -0.13
C ASP A 80 14.92 -9.91 -0.84
N ALA A 81 14.84 -10.06 -2.15
CA ALA A 81 13.76 -9.52 -2.97
C ALA A 81 12.36 -9.95 -2.50
N LYS A 82 12.24 -11.08 -1.78
CA LYS A 82 10.98 -11.54 -1.19
C LYS A 82 10.60 -10.79 0.09
N GLN A 83 11.56 -10.13 0.72
CA GLN A 83 11.37 -9.31 1.92
C GLN A 83 11.34 -7.83 1.58
N HIS A 84 12.07 -7.40 0.55
CA HIS A 84 12.17 -6.00 0.18
C HIS A 84 12.51 -5.86 -1.31
N ALA A 85 11.74 -5.04 -2.03
CA ALA A 85 12.07 -4.69 -3.40
C ALA A 85 11.54 -3.30 -3.77
N LYS A 86 12.25 -2.66 -4.70
CA LYS A 86 11.82 -1.45 -5.42
C LYS A 86 11.26 -1.84 -6.78
N LEU A 87 10.16 -1.21 -7.16
CA LEU A 87 9.36 -1.53 -8.34
C LEU A 87 9.05 -0.25 -9.13
N ASP A 88 9.08 -0.37 -10.45
CA ASP A 88 8.51 0.58 -11.42
C ASP A 88 7.13 0.02 -11.84
N LEU A 89 6.09 0.85 -11.80
CA LEU A 89 4.67 0.44 -11.80
C LEU A 89 3.85 0.94 -13.00
#